data_AF-A0A920QBG4-F1
#
_entry.id   AF-A0A920QBG4-F1
#
_cell.length_a   1.000
_cell.length_b   1.000
_cell.length_c   1.000
_cell.angle_alpha   90.00
_cell.angle_beta   90.00
_cell.angle_gamma   90.00
#
_symmetry.space_group_name_H-M   'P 1'
#
loop_
_entity.id
_entity.type
_entity.pdbx_description
1 polymer ?
#
loop_
_entity_poly.entity_id
_entity_poly.type
_entity_poly.pdbx_seq_one_letter_code
_entity_poly.pdbx_strand_id
1 'polypeptide(L)'
;MVTPKLVHELLGVPKYERDQREDKSDVGVAMGLGGFPMGGEMLLIEVGLMSGSGKVVLTGKLGDVMQESAKAAFSYVRSNADYLGIDPEIFAKTDLQFISLKEQRQGRTFCRASLIMAIISSFTKISVKHNVGMTGEITLRGHVTEIGSL
;
A
#
# COMPACT_ATOMS: atom_id res chain seq x y z
N MET A 1 -29.43 7.37 30.48
CA MET A 1 -28.59 6.44 29.68
C MET A 1 -28.49 7.00 28.27
N VAL A 2 -27.28 7.24 27.78
CA VAL A 2 -27.08 7.71 26.39
C VAL A 2 -26.99 6.48 25.49
N THR A 3 -27.89 6.37 24.51
CA THR A 3 -27.93 5.29 23.53
C THR A 3 -27.34 5.73 22.18
N PRO A 4 -26.80 4.81 21.36
CA PRO A 4 -26.20 5.16 20.05
C PRO A 4 -27.14 5.93 19.11
N LYS A 5 -28.45 5.64 19.18
CA LYS A 5 -29.48 6.36 18.42
C LYS A 5 -29.58 7.83 18.85
N LEU A 6 -29.56 8.09 20.16
CA LEU A 6 -29.62 9.45 20.71
C LEU A 6 -28.38 10.27 20.30
N VAL A 7 -27.22 9.64 20.18
CA VAL A 7 -26.00 10.30 19.70
C VAL A 7 -26.13 10.71 18.23
N HIS A 8 -26.70 9.86 17.37
CA HIS A 8 -26.96 10.19 15.97
C HIS A 8 -27.98 11.32 15.79
N GLU A 9 -29.03 11.35 16.61
CA GLU A 9 -30.04 12.42 16.59
C GLU A 9 -29.46 13.77 17.07
N LEU A 10 -28.57 13.76 18.05
CA LEU A 10 -27.98 14.98 18.63
C LEU A 10 -26.79 15.53 17.83
N LEU A 11 -25.96 14.66 17.25
CA LEU A 11 -24.73 15.06 16.53
C LEU A 11 -24.87 15.04 15.00
N GLY A 12 -25.97 14.49 14.47
CA GLY A 12 -26.23 14.41 13.04
C GLY A 12 -25.39 13.35 12.33
N VAL A 13 -25.09 13.60 11.04
CA VAL A 13 -24.32 12.68 10.20
C VAL A 13 -22.89 12.52 10.75
N PRO A 14 -22.34 11.29 10.85
CA PRO A 14 -20.98 11.08 11.31
C PRO A 14 -19.99 11.89 10.49
N LYS A 15 -19.20 12.74 11.14
CA LYS A 15 -18.12 13.51 10.47
C LYS A 15 -16.96 12.63 10.02
N TYR A 16 -16.84 11.43 10.58
CA TYR A 16 -15.80 10.47 10.27
C TYR A 16 -16.46 9.10 10.03
N GLU A 17 -16.28 8.55 8.85
CA GLU A 17 -16.51 7.13 8.62
C GLU A 17 -15.36 6.36 9.26
N ARG A 18 -15.65 5.23 9.92
CA ARG A 18 -14.59 4.34 10.38
C ARG A 18 -13.83 3.86 9.16
N ASP A 19 -12.50 3.83 9.26
CA ASP A 19 -11.66 3.20 8.26
C ASP A 19 -12.21 1.80 7.96
N GLN A 20 -12.71 1.61 6.75
CA GLN A 20 -13.21 0.33 6.30
C GLN A 20 -11.99 -0.58 6.18
N ARG A 21 -11.90 -1.58 7.07
CA ARG A 21 -11.03 -2.72 6.82
C ARG A 21 -11.64 -3.48 5.65
N GLU A 22 -10.81 -3.82 4.67
CA GLU A 22 -11.13 -4.85 3.70
C GLU A 22 -11.48 -6.14 4.47
N ASP A 23 -12.67 -6.69 4.23
CA ASP A 23 -13.10 -7.95 4.82
C ASP A 23 -12.55 -9.17 4.04
N LYS A 24 -11.88 -8.91 2.91
CA LYS A 24 -11.38 -9.95 2.01
C LYS A 24 -9.89 -9.77 1.72
N SER A 25 -9.22 -10.90 1.61
CA SER A 25 -7.82 -10.98 1.20
C SER A 25 -7.75 -11.09 -0.32
N ASP A 26 -7.45 -9.97 -0.97
CA ASP A 26 -7.29 -9.90 -2.41
C ASP A 26 -5.83 -9.97 -2.85
N VAL A 27 -5.63 -10.44 -4.08
CA VAL A 27 -4.32 -10.53 -4.71
C VAL A 27 -3.92 -9.15 -5.22
N GLY A 28 -2.71 -8.73 -4.87
CA GLY A 28 -2.19 -7.41 -5.26
C GLY A 28 -2.67 -6.26 -4.38
N VAL A 29 -3.33 -6.56 -3.27
CA VAL A 29 -3.82 -5.57 -2.30
C VAL A 29 -3.04 -5.73 -1.00
N ALA A 30 -2.50 -4.63 -0.46
CA ALA A 30 -1.82 -4.62 0.83
C ALA A 30 -2.21 -3.39 1.65
N MET A 31 -2.31 -3.58 2.98
CA MET A 31 -2.63 -2.49 3.91
C MET A 31 -1.35 -1.84 4.46
N GLY A 32 -1.18 -0.56 4.15
CA GLY A 32 -0.15 0.32 4.70
C GLY A 32 -0.65 1.12 5.89
N LEU A 33 0.22 1.36 6.87
CA LEU A 33 -0.04 2.29 7.97
C LEU A 33 0.80 3.55 7.77
N GLY A 34 0.13 4.67 7.52
CA GLY A 34 0.74 5.99 7.36
C GLY A 34 0.64 6.79 8.66
N GLY A 35 1.73 7.47 9.02
CA GLY A 35 1.74 8.43 10.12
C GLY A 35 1.46 9.85 9.61
N PHE A 36 0.37 10.45 10.06
CA PHE A 36 0.05 11.86 9.85
C PHE A 36 0.24 12.66 11.14
N PRO A 37 0.48 13.99 11.07
CA PRO A 37 0.65 14.81 12.26
C PRO A 37 -0.53 14.75 13.24
N MET A 38 -1.73 14.38 12.75
CA MET A 38 -2.96 14.31 13.55
C MET A 38 -3.37 12.88 13.93
N GLY A 39 -2.54 11.88 13.63
CA GLY A 39 -2.80 10.47 13.93
C GLY A 39 -2.30 9.50 12.86
N GLY A 40 -2.50 8.21 13.08
CA GLY A 40 -2.25 7.18 12.07
C GLY A 40 -3.47 7.00 11.15
N GLU A 41 -3.24 6.72 9.88
CA GLU A 41 -4.29 6.38 8.92
C GLU A 41 -3.94 5.06 8.21
N MET A 42 -4.96 4.22 7.98
CA MET A 42 -4.84 3.03 7.14
C MET A 42 -4.96 3.43 5.66
N LEU A 43 -3.97 3.02 4.88
CA LEU A 43 -3.86 3.26 3.44
C LEU A 43 -3.92 1.92 2.72
N LEU A 44 -4.92 1.71 1.87
CA LEU A 44 -4.98 0.54 1.01
C LEU A 44 -4.20 0.80 -0.27
N ILE A 45 -3.25 -0.08 -0.57
CA ILE A 45 -2.40 -0.02 -1.76
C ILE A 45 -2.77 -1.20 -2.65
N GLU A 46 -3.14 -0.90 -3.89
CA GLU A 46 -3.45 -1.90 -4.90
C GLU A 46 -2.43 -1.84 -6.04
N VAL A 47 -2.03 -3.01 -6.53
CA VAL A 47 -1.07 -3.17 -7.63
C VAL A 47 -1.69 -4.04 -8.73
N GLY A 48 -2.05 -3.39 -9.83
CA GLY A 48 -2.46 -4.04 -11.06
C GLY A 48 -1.26 -4.42 -11.94
N LEU A 49 -1.35 -5.58 -12.58
CA LEU A 49 -0.42 -5.99 -13.64
C LEU A 49 -1.12 -5.85 -14.99
N MET A 50 -0.46 -5.19 -15.93
CA MET A 50 -0.92 -5.05 -17.31
C MET A 50 0.18 -5.49 -18.28
N SER A 51 -0.20 -6.09 -19.40
CA SER A 51 0.77 -6.40 -20.46
C SER A 51 1.36 -5.10 -21.03
N GLY A 52 2.67 -4.95 -21.01
CA GLY A 52 3.33 -3.70 -21.34
C GLY A 52 4.85 -3.82 -21.51
N SER A 53 5.57 -2.77 -21.12
CA SER A 53 7.01 -2.56 -21.37
C SER A 53 7.86 -2.46 -20.10
N GLY A 54 7.32 -2.84 -18.92
CA GLY A 54 8.03 -2.77 -17.66
C GLY A 54 7.95 -1.39 -16.97
N LYS A 55 6.95 -0.58 -17.31
CA LYS A 55 6.77 0.77 -16.76
C LYS A 55 5.98 0.73 -15.46
N VAL A 56 6.37 1.59 -14.53
CA VAL A 56 5.63 1.85 -13.28
C VAL A 56 4.73 3.06 -13.50
N VAL A 57 3.42 2.83 -13.51
CA VAL A 57 2.37 3.85 -13.61
C VAL A 57 1.77 4.08 -12.24
N LEU A 58 1.79 5.34 -11.78
CA LEU A 58 1.34 5.74 -10.45
C LEU A 58 0.06 6.55 -10.61
N THR A 59 -1.06 6.04 -10.08
CA THR A 59 -2.39 6.65 -10.21
C THR A 59 -2.82 7.25 -8.86
N GLY A 60 -3.38 8.46 -8.88
CA GLY A 60 -3.94 9.13 -7.70
C GLY A 60 -2.98 10.08 -7.00
N LYS A 61 -2.64 11.24 -7.62
CA LYS A 61 -1.88 12.37 -7.04
C LYS A 61 -0.84 11.98 -5.96
N LEU A 62 0.01 11.01 -6.29
CA LEU A 62 1.04 10.52 -5.37
C LEU A 62 2.18 11.54 -5.33
N GLY A 63 2.56 11.99 -4.13
CA GLY A 63 3.71 12.88 -3.94
C GLY A 63 5.04 12.23 -4.36
N ASP A 64 6.05 13.05 -4.66
CA ASP A 64 7.32 12.60 -5.26
C ASP A 64 8.01 11.47 -4.46
N VAL A 65 7.97 11.53 -3.13
CA VAL A 65 8.56 10.53 -2.22
C VAL A 65 7.90 9.15 -2.37
N MET A 66 6.59 9.12 -2.61
CA MET A 66 5.85 7.88 -2.83
C MET A 66 6.19 7.30 -4.21
N GLN A 67 6.38 8.15 -5.22
CA GLN A 67 6.79 7.71 -6.55
C GLN A 67 8.18 7.07 -6.53
N GLU A 68 9.12 7.68 -5.81
CA GLU A 68 10.46 7.13 -5.60
C GLU A 68 10.39 5.80 -4.82
N SER A 69 9.55 5.74 -3.79
CA SER A 69 9.33 4.53 -3.00
C SER A 69 8.76 3.38 -3.82
N ALA A 70 7.84 3.64 -4.75
CA ALA A 70 7.32 2.62 -5.66
C ALA A 70 8.39 2.11 -6.63
N LYS A 71 9.24 3.00 -7.18
CA LYS A 71 10.37 2.62 -8.04
C LYS A 71 11.41 1.79 -7.28
N ALA A 72 11.71 2.17 -6.03
CA ALA A 72 12.61 1.43 -5.16
C ALA A 72 12.06 0.04 -4.80
N ALA A 73 10.77 -0.04 -4.45
CA ALA A 73 10.06 -1.30 -4.21
C ALA A 73 10.12 -2.22 -5.42
N PHE A 74 9.84 -1.70 -6.61
CA PHE A 74 9.93 -2.46 -7.86
C PHE A 74 11.35 -2.98 -8.13
N SER A 75 12.36 -2.10 -7.94
CA SER A 75 13.77 -2.47 -8.10
C SER A 75 14.18 -3.59 -7.14
N TYR A 76 13.70 -3.55 -5.90
CA TYR A 76 13.97 -4.58 -4.90
C TYR A 76 13.32 -5.92 -5.24
N VAL A 77 12.05 -5.92 -5.68
CA VAL A 77 11.38 -7.17 -6.08
C VAL A 77 12.08 -7.77 -7.30
N ARG A 78 12.45 -6.94 -8.28
CA ARG A 78 13.17 -7.38 -9.47
C ARG A 78 14.55 -7.94 -9.14
N SER A 79 15.30 -7.34 -8.21
CA SER A 79 16.62 -7.85 -7.81
C SER A 79 16.55 -9.16 -7.02
N ASN A 80 15.40 -9.47 -6.41
CA ASN A 80 15.17 -10.69 -5.63
C ASN A 80 14.20 -11.66 -6.33
N ALA A 81 13.96 -11.48 -7.64
CA ALA A 81 13.01 -12.27 -8.41
C ALA A 81 13.28 -13.78 -8.31
N ASP A 82 14.55 -14.18 -8.46
CA ASP A 82 14.98 -15.58 -8.39
C ASP A 82 14.68 -16.20 -7.01
N TYR A 83 14.90 -15.44 -5.93
CA TYR A 83 14.60 -15.88 -4.56
C TYR A 83 13.10 -16.01 -4.31
N LEU A 84 12.29 -15.15 -4.94
CA LEU A 84 10.83 -15.13 -4.81
C LEU A 84 10.14 -16.12 -5.76
N GLY A 85 10.89 -16.81 -6.63
CA GLY A 85 10.33 -17.73 -7.62
C GLY A 85 9.55 -17.03 -8.74
N ILE A 86 9.88 -15.77 -9.04
CA ILE A 86 9.25 -14.98 -10.10
C ILE A 86 10.19 -14.95 -11.30
N ASP A 87 9.68 -15.27 -12.50
CA ASP A 87 10.47 -15.21 -13.73
C ASP A 87 10.89 -13.74 -14.04
N PRO A 88 12.21 -13.44 -14.10
CA PRO A 88 12.72 -12.12 -14.40
C PRO A 88 12.23 -11.52 -15.72
N GLU A 89 11.92 -12.34 -16.72
CA GLU A 89 11.45 -11.86 -18.03
C GLU A 89 10.07 -11.20 -17.96
N ILE A 90 9.24 -11.61 -17.00
CA ILE A 90 7.86 -11.10 -16.87
C ILE A 90 7.88 -9.62 -16.49
N PHE A 91 8.89 -9.16 -15.74
CA PHE A 91 9.01 -7.75 -15.35
C PHE A 91 9.25 -6.82 -16.54
N ALA A 92 9.89 -7.28 -17.63
CA ALA A 92 10.10 -6.48 -18.83
C ALA A 92 8.84 -6.38 -19.70
N LYS A 93 7.93 -7.35 -19.57
CA LYS A 93 6.70 -7.49 -20.36
C LYS A 93 5.45 -6.99 -19.61
N THR A 94 5.61 -6.51 -18.38
CA THR A 94 4.48 -6.17 -17.49
C THR A 94 4.62 -4.77 -16.95
N ASP A 95 3.64 -3.92 -17.24
CA ASP A 95 3.49 -2.62 -16.61
C ASP A 95 2.81 -2.78 -15.25
N LEU A 96 3.33 -2.08 -14.24
CA LEU A 96 2.79 -2.03 -12.90
C LEU A 96 1.95 -0.77 -12.75
N GLN A 97 0.68 -0.94 -12.39
CA GLN A 97 -0.19 0.18 -12.06
C GLN A 97 -0.48 0.19 -10.57
N PHE A 98 0.01 1.22 -9.88
CA PHE A 98 -0.32 1.46 -8.49
C PHE A 98 -1.59 2.30 -8.42
N ILE A 99 -2.56 1.84 -7.64
CA ILE A 99 -3.81 2.53 -7.34
C ILE A 99 -3.88 2.72 -5.82
N SER A 100 -4.04 3.98 -5.39
CA SER A 100 -4.38 4.32 -4.02
C SER A 100 -5.87 4.63 -3.97
N LEU A 101 -6.64 3.84 -3.24
CA LEU A 101 -8.09 4.04 -3.08
C LEU A 101 -8.44 5.29 -2.26
N LYS A 102 -7.49 5.77 -1.46
CA LYS A 102 -7.62 7.01 -0.71
C LYS A 102 -6.70 8.09 -1.27
N GLU A 103 -7.22 9.31 -1.34
CA GLU A 103 -6.44 10.49 -1.69
C GLU A 103 -5.39 10.70 -0.59
N GLN A 104 -4.10 10.58 -0.95
CA GLN A 104 -3.01 10.80 -0.01
C GLN A 104 -3.09 12.25 0.47
N ARG A 105 -3.37 12.44 1.75
CA ARG A 105 -3.14 13.73 2.41
C ARG A 105 -1.63 13.97 2.41
N GLN A 106 -1.19 15.22 2.26
CA GLN A 106 0.23 15.55 2.36
C GLN A 106 0.78 15.11 3.72
N GLY A 107 1.71 14.15 3.72
CA GLY A 107 2.27 13.55 4.93
C GLY A 107 3.42 12.59 4.63
N ARG A 108 4.14 12.20 5.69
CA ARG A 108 5.31 11.30 5.63
C ARG A 108 4.84 9.84 5.49
N THR A 109 4.54 9.39 4.28
CA THR A 109 4.13 7.99 4.07
C THR A 109 5.33 7.10 3.71
N PHE A 110 5.84 6.35 4.69
CA PHE A 110 6.94 5.37 4.53
C PHE A 110 6.41 3.93 4.43
N CYS A 111 5.53 3.66 3.45
CA CYS A 111 4.90 2.34 3.27
C CYS A 111 5.61 1.49 2.21
N ARG A 112 6.96 1.46 2.17
CA ARG A 112 7.71 0.65 1.19
C ARG A 112 7.46 -0.86 1.37
N ALA A 113 7.31 -1.31 2.62
CA ALA A 113 6.95 -2.70 2.91
C ALA A 113 5.62 -3.12 2.26
N SER A 114 4.58 -2.28 2.38
CA SER A 114 3.27 -2.53 1.78
C SER A 114 3.32 -2.57 0.26
N LEU A 115 4.09 -1.66 -0.35
CA LEU A 115 4.30 -1.64 -1.80
C LEU A 115 4.96 -2.93 -2.28
N ILE A 116 6.03 -3.37 -1.61
CA ILE A 116 6.73 -4.62 -1.95
C ILE A 116 5.78 -5.82 -1.82
N MET A 117 5.02 -5.91 -0.74
CA MET A 117 4.07 -7.01 -0.56
C MET A 117 2.95 -7.02 -1.59
N ALA A 118 2.41 -5.86 -1.96
CA ALA A 118 1.41 -5.78 -3.02
C ALA A 118 1.98 -6.24 -4.37
N ILE A 119 3.19 -5.81 -4.74
CA ILE A 119 3.86 -6.25 -5.98
C ILE A 119 4.09 -7.77 -5.97
N ILE A 120 4.68 -8.31 -4.89
CA ILE A 120 4.94 -9.75 -4.76
C ILE A 120 3.63 -10.53 -4.86
N SER A 121 2.58 -10.07 -4.18
CA SER A 121 1.25 -10.66 -4.23
C SER A 121 0.71 -10.71 -5.67
N SER A 122 0.81 -9.63 -6.43
CA SER A 122 0.33 -9.56 -7.81
C SER A 122 1.02 -10.56 -8.75
N PHE A 123 2.34 -10.75 -8.57
CA PHE A 123 3.13 -11.69 -9.38
C PHE A 123 2.96 -13.16 -8.96
N THR A 124 2.95 -13.43 -7.64
CA THR A 124 2.84 -14.80 -7.10
C THR A 124 1.41 -15.32 -7.07
N LYS A 125 0.41 -14.45 -7.24
CA LYS A 125 -1.02 -14.75 -7.05
C LYS A 125 -1.37 -15.22 -5.64
N ILE A 126 -0.52 -14.90 -4.67
CA ILE A 126 -0.74 -15.20 -3.25
C ILE A 126 -1.37 -13.97 -2.60
N SER A 127 -2.58 -14.09 -2.06
CA SER A 127 -3.29 -12.99 -1.38
C SER A 127 -2.57 -12.55 -0.09
N VAL A 128 -2.52 -11.25 0.16
CA VAL A 128 -2.04 -10.72 1.45
C VAL A 128 -3.18 -10.79 2.47
N LYS A 129 -2.85 -11.09 3.73
CA LYS A 129 -3.84 -11.10 4.81
C LYS A 129 -4.39 -9.68 5.06
N HIS A 130 -5.70 -9.49 4.91
CA HIS A 130 -6.36 -8.19 5.07
C HIS A 130 -6.31 -7.65 6.52
N ASN A 131 -6.14 -8.55 7.49
CA ASN A 131 -6.05 -8.18 8.90
C ASN A 131 -4.65 -7.77 9.37
N VAL A 132 -3.67 -7.68 8.45
CA VAL A 132 -2.29 -7.27 8.74
C VAL A 132 -2.01 -5.91 8.09
N GLY A 133 -1.85 -4.89 8.92
CA GLY A 133 -1.29 -3.60 8.50
C GLY A 133 0.24 -3.63 8.63
N MET A 134 0.94 -3.11 7.64
CA MET A 134 2.40 -3.03 7.66
C MET A 134 2.89 -1.62 7.40
N THR A 135 4.02 -1.27 7.96
CA THR A 135 4.67 0.02 7.80
C THR A 135 6.16 -0.15 8.02
N GLY A 136 6.97 0.66 7.37
CA GLY A 136 8.42 0.45 7.35
C GLY A 136 9.03 0.92 6.05
N GLU A 137 10.20 1.56 6.18
CA GLU A 137 11.04 1.87 5.04
C GLU A 137 11.95 0.67 4.76
N ILE A 138 12.08 0.30 3.49
CA ILE A 138 12.96 -0.77 3.04
C ILE A 138 14.08 -0.14 2.23
N THR A 139 15.31 -0.51 2.57
CA THR A 139 16.52 -0.19 1.80
C THR A 139 16.62 -1.12 0.58
N LEU A 140 17.36 -0.71 -0.46
CA LEU A 140 17.61 -1.59 -1.62
C LEU A 140 18.34 -2.90 -1.27
N ARG A 141 18.95 -2.98 -0.07
CA ARG A 141 19.60 -4.20 0.46
C ARG A 141 18.62 -5.13 1.19
N GLY A 142 17.36 -4.71 1.38
CA GLY A 142 16.34 -5.51 2.08
C GLY A 142 16.31 -5.32 3.59
N HIS A 143 17.08 -4.38 4.14
CA HIS A 143 16.92 -4.02 5.56
C HIS A 143 15.69 -3.14 5.73
N VAL A 144 14.81 -3.54 6.67
CA VAL A 144 13.69 -2.74 7.15
C VAL A 144 14.25 -1.78 8.20
N THR A 145 14.07 -0.48 7.97
CA THR A 145 14.47 0.56 8.93
C THR A 145 13.26 1.06 9.71
N GLU A 146 13.52 1.51 10.93
CA GLU A 146 12.50 2.11 11.79
C GLU A 146 11.90 3.36 11.13
N ILE A 147 10.62 3.58 11.40
CA ILE A 147 9.90 4.78 11.00
C ILE A 147 9.70 5.66 12.24
N GLY A 148 9.99 6.95 12.10
CA GLY A 148 9.99 7.88 13.23
C GLY A 148 8.62 8.29 13.79
N SER A 149 7.56 7.54 13.49
CA SER A 149 6.18 7.86 13.89
C SER A 149 5.53 6.79 14.79
N LEU A 150 6.31 5.85 15.33
CA LEU A 150 5.87 4.87 16.33
C LEU A 150 6.51 5.13 17.69
#